data_AF-A0A9E5EYT3-F1
#
_entry.id   AF-A0A9E5EYT3-F1
#
_cell.length_a   1.000
_cell.length_b   1.000
_cell.length_c   1.000
_cell.angle_alpha   90.00
_cell.angle_beta   90.00
_cell.angle_gamma   90.00
#
_symmetry.space_group_name_H-M   'P 1'
#
loop_
_entity.id
_entity.type
_entity.pdbx_description
1 polymer ?
#
loop_
_entity_poly.entity_id
_entity_poly.type
_entity_poly.pdbx_seq_one_letter_code
_entity_poly.pdbx_strand_id
1 'polypeptide(L)'
;MNHLTRRNFAKSVITSLAAIGCSQSQAIATQKQSPIIDTHVHCFAGNKNKEFPYHSDGPYQPDAITSPQILLEQMKKAGVDFAVV
;
A
#
# COMPACT_ATOMS: atom_id res chain seq x y z
N MET A 1 -2.89 0.51 -71.11
CA MET A 1 -1.91 0.86 -70.07
C MET A 1 -2.62 1.73 -69.05
N ASN A 2 -2.95 1.17 -67.89
CA ASN A 2 -3.76 1.88 -66.89
C ASN A 2 -2.85 2.84 -66.09
N HIS A 3 -3.08 4.15 -66.25
CA HIS A 3 -2.33 5.16 -65.52
C HIS A 3 -2.69 5.14 -64.03
N LEU A 4 -1.76 4.65 -63.20
CA LEU A 4 -1.79 4.85 -61.76
C LEU A 4 -1.53 6.33 -61.46
N THR A 5 -2.56 7.05 -61.02
CA THR A 5 -2.45 8.44 -60.57
C THR A 5 -2.30 8.52 -59.04
N ARG A 6 -1.60 9.55 -58.53
CA ARG A 6 -1.38 9.79 -57.08
C ARG A 6 -2.68 9.73 -56.24
N ARG A 7 -3.84 10.06 -56.83
CA ARG A 7 -5.16 9.98 -56.17
C ARG A 7 -5.59 8.55 -55.85
N ASN A 8 -5.16 7.54 -56.61
CA ASN A 8 -5.53 6.16 -56.37
C ASN A 8 -4.71 5.53 -55.22
N PHE A 9 -3.45 5.95 -55.05
CA PHE A 9 -2.61 5.52 -53.92
C PHE A 9 -3.12 6.05 -52.58
N ALA A 10 -3.53 7.33 -52.53
CA ALA A 10 -4.05 7.95 -51.31
C ALA A 10 -5.35 7.30 -50.80
N LYS A 11 -6.18 6.74 -51.69
CA LYS A 11 -7.40 6.01 -51.33
C LYS A 11 -7.14 4.63 -50.71
N SER A 12 -6.01 3.99 -51.03
CA SER A 12 -5.68 2.66 -50.50
C SER A 12 -5.12 2.69 -49.07
N VAL A 13 -4.62 3.84 -48.60
CA VAL A 13 -3.99 3.94 -47.27
C VAL A 13 -5.01 4.21 -46.17
N ILE A 14 -6.16 4.82 -46.49
CA ILE A 14 -7.16 5.20 -45.48
C ILE A 14 -7.96 3.98 -44.97
N THR A 15 -8.09 2.92 -45.75
CA THR A 15 -8.91 1.75 -45.37
C THR A 15 -8.19 0.75 -44.45
N SER A 16 -6.89 0.90 -44.20
CA SER A 16 -6.12 -0.06 -43.39
C SER A 16 -5.88 0.37 -41.93
N LEU A 17 -6.37 1.55 -41.52
CA LEU A 17 -6.16 2.09 -40.16
C LEU A 17 -7.39 1.99 -39.24
N ALA A 18 -8.39 1.20 -39.60
CA ALA A 18 -9.58 0.98 -38.76
C ALA A 18 -9.55 -0.34 -37.95
N ALA A 19 -8.48 -1.13 -38.04
CA ALA A 19 -8.41 -2.48 -37.47
C ALA A 19 -7.18 -2.74 -36.59
N ILE A 20 -6.46 -1.71 -36.15
CA ILE A 20 -5.45 -1.86 -35.09
C ILE A 20 -6.14 -1.46 -33.79
N GLY A 21 -6.47 -2.50 -33.01
CA GLY A 21 -7.41 -2.46 -31.91
C GLY A 21 -7.13 -1.36 -30.90
N CYS A 22 -8.18 -0.60 -30.60
CA CYS A 22 -8.32 0.03 -29.30
C CYS A 22 -8.62 -1.06 -28.26
N SER A 23 -7.63 -1.92 -27.99
CA SER A 23 -7.55 -2.66 -26.74
C SER A 23 -6.74 -1.80 -25.78
N GLN A 24 -7.31 -0.67 -25.37
CA GLN A 24 -6.87 -0.02 -24.14
C GLN A 24 -7.28 -0.95 -23.00
N SER A 25 -6.41 -1.92 -22.70
CA SER A 25 -6.43 -2.57 -21.40
C SER A 25 -6.16 -1.45 -20.41
N GLN A 26 -7.22 -0.92 -19.79
CA GLN A 26 -7.08 -0.04 -18.65
C GLN A 26 -6.48 -0.90 -17.53
N ALA A 27 -5.15 -0.97 -17.50
CA ALA A 27 -4.45 -1.34 -16.30
C ALA A 27 -4.81 -0.28 -15.27
N ILE A 28 -5.85 -0.55 -14.48
CA ILE A 28 -6.09 0.15 -13.23
C ILE A 28 -4.86 -0.18 -12.40
N ALA A 29 -3.85 0.69 -12.46
CA ALA A 29 -2.76 0.66 -11.52
C ALA A 29 -3.42 0.85 -10.16
N THR A 30 -3.57 -0.24 -9.40
CA THR A 30 -3.85 -0.18 -7.98
C THR A 30 -2.77 0.71 -7.40
N GLN A 31 -3.11 1.97 -7.07
CA GLN A 31 -2.18 2.84 -6.38
C GLN A 31 -1.82 2.12 -5.09
N LYS A 32 -0.60 1.59 -5.05
CA LYS A 32 -0.06 0.95 -3.86
C LYS A 32 -0.02 2.03 -2.79
N GLN A 33 -0.89 1.90 -1.79
CA GLN A 33 -0.90 2.83 -0.66
C GLN A 33 0.48 2.82 -0.01
N SER A 34 0.96 4.02 0.35
CA SER A 34 2.18 4.14 1.14
C SER A 34 1.93 3.52 2.52
N PRO A 35 2.90 2.77 3.07
CA PRO A 35 2.73 2.15 4.37
C PRO A 35 2.56 3.21 5.46
N ILE A 36 1.63 2.98 6.37
CA ILE A 36 1.43 3.78 7.58
C ILE A 36 2.26 3.16 8.70
N ILE A 37 3.20 3.94 9.23
CA ILE A 37 4.14 3.48 10.27
C ILE A 37 3.90 4.30 11.53
N ASP A 38 3.58 3.61 12.63
CA ASP A 38 3.60 4.21 13.96
C ASP A 38 5.05 4.22 14.47
N THR A 39 5.61 5.42 14.57
CA THR A 39 7.01 5.62 14.97
C THR A 39 7.17 5.75 16.49
N HIS A 40 6.09 5.73 17.27
CA HIS A 40 6.17 6.00 18.70
C HIS A 40 5.06 5.28 19.49
N VAL A 41 5.35 4.03 19.88
CA VAL A 41 4.47 3.23 20.73
C VAL A 41 5.31 2.40 21.71
N HIS A 42 4.67 1.93 22.78
CA HIS A 42 5.31 1.07 23.77
C HIS A 42 4.43 -0.15 24.07
N CYS A 43 5.07 -1.28 24.36
CA CYS A 43 4.43 -2.46 24.95
C CYS A 43 4.80 -2.57 26.42
N PHE A 44 3.83 -2.88 27.27
CA PHE A 44 4.00 -3.01 28.72
C PHE A 44 3.65 -4.42 29.20
N ALA A 45 4.54 -5.02 29.97
CA ALA A 45 4.36 -6.35 30.56
C ALA A 45 3.42 -6.34 31.80
N GLY A 46 3.05 -5.16 32.30
CA GLY A 46 2.25 -4.96 33.50
C GLY A 46 3.10 -4.95 34.79
N ASN A 47 2.64 -4.23 35.81
CA ASN A 47 3.40 -3.98 37.05
C ASN A 47 3.64 -5.20 37.96
N LYS A 48 2.97 -6.32 37.69
CA LYS A 48 3.18 -7.59 38.42
C LYS A 48 4.16 -8.53 37.71
N ASN A 49 4.63 -8.18 36.52
CA ASN A 49 5.57 -9.01 35.77
C ASN A 49 6.98 -8.90 36.38
N LYS A 50 7.54 -10.05 36.78
CA LYS A 50 8.86 -10.12 37.42
C LYS A 50 10.02 -10.25 36.44
N GLU A 51 9.74 -10.66 35.21
CA GLU A 51 10.74 -10.84 34.16
C GLU A 51 11.11 -9.50 33.51
N PHE A 52 10.13 -8.60 33.39
CA PHE A 52 10.29 -7.23 32.89
C PHE A 52 9.83 -6.21 33.94
N PRO A 53 10.59 -6.04 35.04
CA PRO A 53 10.22 -5.12 36.10
C PRO A 53 10.38 -3.66 35.65
N TYR A 54 9.50 -2.79 36.12
CA TYR A 54 9.69 -1.35 35.97
C TYR A 54 10.87 -0.85 36.82
N HIS A 55 11.54 0.18 36.33
CA HIS A 55 12.56 0.88 37.09
C HIS A 55 11.94 1.59 38.32
N SER A 56 12.66 1.61 39.45
CA SER A 56 12.18 2.23 40.70
C SER A 56 11.90 3.72 40.54
N ASP A 57 12.74 4.40 39.77
CA ASP A 57 12.67 5.85 39.51
C ASP A 57 11.86 6.16 38.24
N GLY A 58 11.12 5.18 37.71
CA GLY A 58 10.24 5.37 36.56
C GLY A 58 9.11 6.35 36.88
N PRO A 59 8.67 7.17 35.90
CA PRO A 59 7.65 8.19 36.14
C PRO A 59 6.27 7.60 36.50
N TYR A 60 5.99 6.38 36.05
CA TYR A 60 4.78 5.62 36.36
C TYR A 60 4.98 4.14 36.01
N GLN A 61 4.05 3.30 36.45
CA GLN A 61 4.08 1.85 36.24
C GLN A 61 2.71 1.37 35.75
N PRO A 62 2.50 1.18 34.44
CA PRO A 62 1.25 0.66 33.91
C PRO A 62 0.89 -0.71 34.49
N ASP A 63 -0.26 -0.76 35.17
CA ASP A 63 -0.87 -2.00 35.67
C ASP A 63 -1.39 -2.86 34.52
N ALA A 64 -1.98 -2.21 33.52
CA ALA A 64 -2.55 -2.87 32.35
C ALA A 64 -1.46 -3.41 31.43
N ILE A 65 -1.63 -4.65 31.00
CA ILE A 65 -0.75 -5.30 30.04
C ILE A 65 -1.08 -4.78 28.64
N THR A 66 -0.07 -4.36 27.90
CA THR A 66 -0.13 -4.05 26.47
C THR A 66 0.90 -4.90 25.74
N SER A 67 0.56 -6.18 25.54
CA SER A 67 1.46 -7.14 24.90
C SER A 67 1.62 -6.87 23.39
N PRO A 68 2.63 -7.44 22.73
CA PRO A 68 2.74 -7.39 21.27
C PRO A 68 1.48 -7.88 20.54
N GLN A 69 0.78 -8.88 21.06
CA GLN A 69 -0.48 -9.36 20.48
C GLN A 69 -1.57 -8.29 20.54
N ILE A 70 -1.68 -7.58 21.67
CA ILE A 70 -2.62 -6.46 21.81
C ILE A 70 -2.25 -5.34 20.82
N LEU A 71 -0.97 -5.00 20.68
CA LEU A 71 -0.52 -4.00 19.72
C LEU A 71 -0.94 -4.37 18.28
N LEU A 72 -0.71 -5.62 17.85
CA LEU A 72 -1.10 -6.09 16.51
C LEU A 72 -2.61 -5.98 16.28
N GLU A 73 -3.45 -6.29 17.27
CA GLU A 73 -4.89 -6.11 17.19
C GLU A 73 -5.29 -4.64 17.03
N GLN A 74 -4.62 -3.73 17.74
CA GLN A 74 -4.88 -2.30 17.65
C GLN A 74 -4.39 -1.72 16.32
N MET A 75 -3.20 -2.13 15.85
CA MET A 75 -2.68 -1.74 14.52
C MET A 75 -3.66 -2.11 13.42
N LYS A 76 -4.23 -3.33 13.45
CA LYS A 76 -5.26 -3.78 12.49
C LYS A 76 -6.51 -2.89 12.53
N LYS A 77 -6.96 -2.48 13.72
CA LYS A 77 -8.15 -1.61 13.87
C LYS A 77 -7.86 -0.17 13.43
N ALA A 78 -6.64 0.30 13.65
CA ALA A 78 -6.19 1.65 13.32
C ALA A 78 -5.74 1.82 11.85
N GLY A 79 -5.53 0.72 11.12
CA GLY A 79 -4.96 0.77 9.77
C GLY A 79 -3.47 1.12 9.75
N VAL A 80 -2.73 0.73 10.79
CA VAL A 80 -1.27 0.88 10.86
C VAL A 80 -0.62 -0.40 10.35
N ASP A 81 0.34 -0.26 9.43
CA ASP A 81 1.02 -1.40 8.80
C ASP A 81 2.22 -1.87 9.63
N PHE A 82 2.96 -0.95 10.25
CA PHE A 82 4.17 -1.24 11.03
C PHE A 82 4.26 -0.36 12.27
N ALA A 83 4.94 -0.85 13.30
CA ALA A 83 5.25 -0.10 14.50
C ALA A 83 6.73 -0.22 14.87
N VAL A 84 7.28 0.85 15.42
CA VAL A 84 8.59 0.85 16.10
C VAL A 84 8.30 0.83 17.60
N VAL A 85 8.69 -0.26 18.26
CA VAL A 85 8.44 -0.54 19.69
C VAL A 85 9.73 -0.46 20.47
#